data_AF-A0A5E4HS95-F1
#
_entry.id   AF-A0A5E4HS95-F1
#
_cell.length_a   1.000
_cell.length_b   1.000
_cell.length_c   1.000
_cell.angle_alpha   90.00
_cell.angle_beta   90.00
_cell.angle_gamma   90.00
#
_symmetry.space_group_name_H-M   'P 1'
#
loop_
_entity.id
_entity.type
_entity.pdbx_description
1 polymer ?
#
loop_
_entity_poly.entity_id
_entity_poly.type
_entity_poly.pdbx_seq_one_letter_code
_entity_poly.pdbx_strand_id
1 'polypeptide(L)'
;MKENNEKNRKNKKKLKKFSSKLLADHLEKCEGYRQQFYIDPVTSVVAMLPKDELATMAETLVNLTSFALKVKLEPETVGGPVDVAVISKGDGFIWIKRKHYFKAELNPQFFANHHKEEFENANQAEE
;
A
#
# COMPACT_ATOMS: atom_id res chain seq x y z
N MET A 1 -55.15 -1.28 -33.45
CA MET A 1 -54.21 -2.14 -32.69
C MET A 1 -52.73 -1.75 -32.85
N LYS A 2 -52.25 -1.27 -34.02
CA LYS A 2 -50.82 -0.93 -34.23
C LYS A 2 -50.32 0.30 -33.44
N GLU A 3 -51.16 1.30 -33.24
CA GLU A 3 -50.81 2.60 -32.61
C GLU A 3 -50.51 2.51 -31.09
N ASN A 4 -51.24 1.66 -30.36
CA ASN A 4 -50.98 1.42 -28.93
C ASN A 4 -49.64 0.73 -28.69
N ASN A 5 -49.20 -0.11 -29.63
CA ASN A 5 -47.94 -0.85 -29.50
C ASN A 5 -46.72 0.07 -29.70
N GLU A 6 -46.83 1.05 -30.61
CA GLU A 6 -45.80 2.09 -30.78
C GLU A 6 -45.70 3.05 -29.60
N LYS A 7 -46.84 3.48 -29.04
CA LYS A 7 -46.87 4.29 -27.80
C LYS A 7 -46.20 3.56 -26.63
N ASN A 8 -46.51 2.28 -26.43
CA ASN A 8 -45.88 1.45 -25.39
C ASN A 8 -44.38 1.30 -25.60
N ARG A 9 -43.92 1.12 -26.85
CA ARG A 9 -42.49 1.04 -27.19
C ARG A 9 -41.76 2.36 -26.93
N LYS A 10 -42.37 3.52 -27.22
CA LYS A 10 -41.83 4.85 -26.89
C LYS A 10 -41.73 5.07 -25.37
N ASN A 11 -42.76 4.68 -24.61
CA ASN A 11 -42.76 4.81 -23.16
C ASN A 11 -41.69 3.93 -22.50
N LYS A 12 -41.53 2.68 -22.95
CA LYS A 12 -40.49 1.77 -22.44
C LYS A 12 -39.07 2.31 -22.69
N LYS A 13 -38.83 2.93 -23.86
CA LYS A 13 -37.56 3.60 -24.17
C LYS A 13 -37.30 4.82 -23.28
N LYS A 14 -38.32 5.66 -23.06
CA LYS A 14 -38.21 6.81 -22.14
C LYS A 14 -37.91 6.35 -20.71
N LEU A 15 -38.61 5.32 -20.23
CA LEU A 15 -38.41 4.76 -18.90
C LEU A 15 -36.99 4.18 -18.74
N LYS A 16 -36.50 3.44 -19.75
CA LYS A 16 -35.12 2.91 -19.75
C LYS A 16 -34.08 4.03 -19.69
N LYS A 17 -34.27 5.09 -20.49
CA LYS A 17 -33.37 6.27 -20.50
C LYS A 17 -33.39 7.02 -19.17
N PHE A 18 -34.56 7.19 -18.57
CA PHE A 18 -34.70 7.83 -17.27
C PHE A 18 -34.06 7.00 -16.17
N SER A 19 -34.32 5.69 -16.13
CA SER A 19 -33.72 4.77 -15.17
C SER A 19 -32.20 4.72 -15.29
N SER A 20 -31.64 4.63 -16.50
CA SER A 20 -30.17 4.65 -16.67
C SER A 20 -29.56 5.98 -16.24
N LYS A 21 -30.24 7.10 -16.50
CA LYS A 21 -29.79 8.41 -16.04
C LYS A 21 -29.82 8.51 -14.52
N LEU A 22 -30.92 8.11 -13.89
CA LEU A 22 -31.05 8.13 -12.44
C LEU A 22 -29.98 7.26 -11.76
N LEU A 23 -29.69 6.08 -12.32
CA LEU A 23 -28.62 5.20 -11.82
C LEU A 23 -27.24 5.86 -11.95
N ALA A 24 -26.95 6.49 -13.09
CA ALA A 24 -25.70 7.22 -13.29
C ALA A 24 -25.56 8.38 -12.28
N ASP A 25 -26.59 9.22 -12.16
CA ASP A 25 -26.62 10.34 -11.21
C ASP A 25 -26.45 9.86 -9.76
N HIS A 26 -27.01 8.70 -9.40
CA HIS A 26 -26.87 8.12 -8.07
C HIS A 26 -25.45 7.58 -7.82
N LEU A 27 -24.88 6.86 -8.79
CA LEU A 27 -23.51 6.35 -8.70
C LEU A 27 -22.50 7.50 -8.54
N GLU A 28 -22.67 8.57 -9.31
CA GLU A 28 -21.84 9.79 -9.21
C GLU A 28 -21.94 10.43 -7.81
N LYS A 29 -23.15 10.53 -7.25
CA LYS A 29 -23.35 11.05 -5.89
C LYS A 29 -22.70 10.16 -4.83
N CYS A 30 -22.82 8.83 -4.96
CA CYS A 30 -22.19 7.88 -4.05
C CYS A 30 -20.66 7.95 -4.12
N GLU A 31 -20.11 8.12 -5.32
CA GLU A 31 -18.68 8.31 -5.52
C GLU A 31 -18.20 9.63 -4.90
N GLY A 32 -18.91 10.73 -5.14
CA GLY A 32 -18.61 12.02 -4.52
C GLY A 32 -18.67 11.97 -2.99
N TYR A 33 -19.67 11.31 -2.42
CA TYR A 33 -19.77 11.10 -0.97
C TYR A 33 -18.59 10.27 -0.44
N ARG A 34 -18.24 9.18 -1.13
CA ARG A 34 -17.12 8.32 -0.73
C ARG A 34 -15.80 9.07 -0.77
N GLN A 35 -15.60 9.88 -1.81
CA GLN A 35 -14.42 10.73 -1.97
C GLN A 35 -14.31 11.72 -0.80
N GLN A 36 -15.36 12.51 -0.58
CA GLN A 36 -15.36 13.59 0.40
C GLN A 36 -15.21 13.11 1.84
N PHE A 37 -15.90 12.02 2.22
CA PHE A 37 -16.00 11.62 3.62
C PHE A 37 -15.05 10.51 4.04
N TYR A 38 -14.45 9.77 3.09
CA TYR A 38 -13.57 8.64 3.42
C TYR A 38 -12.20 8.73 2.75
N ILE A 39 -12.13 9.13 1.47
CA ILE A 39 -10.86 9.15 0.74
C ILE A 39 -10.07 10.42 1.07
N ASP A 40 -10.67 11.60 0.92
CA ASP A 40 -10.01 12.90 1.14
C ASP A 40 -9.45 13.06 2.57
N PRO A 41 -10.16 12.66 3.64
CA PRO A 41 -9.60 12.76 4.99
C PRO A 41 -8.36 11.88 5.17
N VAL A 42 -8.39 10.65 4.64
CA VAL A 42 -7.25 9.73 4.76
C VAL A 42 -6.06 10.24 3.96
N THR A 43 -6.26 10.67 2.71
CA THR A 43 -5.16 11.21 1.88
C THR A 43 -4.59 12.50 2.45
N SER A 44 -5.42 13.35 3.06
CA SER A 44 -4.98 14.57 3.73
C SER A 44 -4.08 14.28 4.94
N VAL A 45 -4.44 13.28 5.75
CA VAL A 45 -3.57 12.82 6.86
C VAL A 45 -2.26 12.28 6.33
N VAL A 46 -2.30 11.41 5.32
CA VAL A 46 -1.09 10.82 4.70
C VAL A 46 -0.14 11.90 4.17
N ALA A 47 -0.67 12.96 3.58
CA ALA A 47 0.13 14.07 3.06
C ALA A 47 0.89 14.84 4.15
N MET A 48 0.47 14.75 5.41
CA MET A 48 1.09 15.42 6.56
C MET A 48 1.98 14.49 7.39
N LEU A 49 2.02 13.19 7.10
CA LEU A 49 2.79 12.23 7.88
C LEU A 49 4.31 12.47 7.75
N PRO A 50 5.08 12.34 8.84
CA PRO A 50 6.52 12.31 8.77
C PRO A 50 7.01 11.02 8.08
N LYS A 51 8.28 11.01 7.67
CA LYS A 51 8.88 9.97 6.81
C LYS A 51 8.81 8.57 7.44
N ASP A 52 9.01 8.48 8.74
CA ASP A 52 8.97 7.26 9.55
C ASP A 52 7.55 6.71 9.73
N GLU A 53 6.56 7.57 9.96
CA GLU A 53 5.16 7.16 10.03
C GLU A 53 4.63 6.71 8.67
N LEU A 54 5.04 7.37 7.57
CA LEU A 54 4.69 6.97 6.22
C LEU A 54 5.22 5.55 5.91
N ALA A 55 6.45 5.26 6.32
CA ALA A 55 7.05 3.93 6.21
C ALA A 55 6.26 2.88 7.02
N THR A 56 5.87 3.22 8.25
CA THR A 56 5.07 2.35 9.12
C THR A 56 3.69 2.06 8.52
N MET A 57 3.04 3.06 7.93
CA MET A 57 1.76 2.89 7.25
C MET A 57 1.89 1.96 6.05
N ALA A 58 2.94 2.12 5.23
CA ALA A 58 3.20 1.24 4.09
C ALA A 58 3.37 -0.22 4.54
N GLU A 59 4.14 -0.47 5.61
CA GLU A 59 4.28 -1.81 6.19
C GLU A 59 2.92 -2.38 6.61
N THR A 60 2.12 -1.58 7.30
CA THR A 60 0.81 -1.98 7.82
C THR A 60 -0.14 -2.39 6.72
N LEU A 61 -0.14 -1.70 5.57
CA LEU A 61 -0.98 -2.03 4.42
C LEU A 61 -0.60 -3.37 3.77
N VAL A 62 0.71 -3.65 3.66
CA VAL A 62 1.20 -4.94 3.16
C VAL A 62 0.81 -6.06 4.11
N ASN A 63 0.98 -5.86 5.42
CA ASN A 63 0.57 -6.81 6.44
C ASN A 63 -0.95 -7.06 6.44
N LEU A 64 -1.76 -6.02 6.27
CA LEU A 64 -3.21 -6.13 6.16
C LEU A 64 -3.62 -6.94 4.93
N THR A 65 -2.92 -6.77 3.81
CA THR A 65 -3.15 -7.55 2.59
C THR A 65 -2.81 -9.02 2.81
N SER A 66 -1.65 -9.31 3.40
CA SER A 66 -1.25 -10.68 3.74
C SER A 66 -2.27 -11.35 4.69
N PHE A 67 -2.76 -10.61 5.69
CA PHE A 67 -3.81 -11.08 6.59
C PHE A 67 -5.13 -11.34 5.86
N ALA A 68 -5.56 -10.42 4.99
CA ALA A 68 -6.81 -10.56 4.24
C ALA A 68 -6.79 -11.81 3.33
N LEU A 69 -5.66 -12.10 2.67
CA LEU A 69 -5.49 -13.30 1.84
C LEU A 69 -5.57 -14.59 2.67
N LYS A 70 -4.93 -14.60 3.84
CA LYS A 70 -4.99 -15.72 4.80
C LYS A 70 -6.41 -16.04 5.25
N VAL A 71 -7.20 -15.01 5.58
CA VAL A 71 -8.58 -15.17 6.02
C VAL A 71 -9.50 -15.66 4.89
N LYS A 72 -9.24 -15.25 3.65
CA LYS A 72 -10.07 -15.61 2.49
C LYS A 72 -9.81 -17.02 1.94
N LEU A 73 -8.88 -17.79 2.52
CA LEU A 73 -8.44 -19.09 1.97
C LEU A 73 -7.96 -19.01 0.51
N GLU A 74 -7.53 -17.82 0.07
CA GLU A 74 -6.94 -17.58 -1.24
C GLU A 74 -5.43 -17.87 -1.18
N PRO A 75 -4.78 -18.21 -2.32
CA PRO A 75 -3.33 -18.36 -2.36
C PRO A 75 -2.62 -17.11 -1.83
N GLU A 76 -1.72 -17.27 -0.86
CA GLU A 76 -0.93 -16.17 -0.28
C GLU A 76 0.06 -15.64 -1.32
N THR A 77 -0.35 -14.63 -2.10
CA THR A 77 0.51 -13.94 -3.07
C THR A 77 1.43 -12.90 -2.42
N VAL A 78 1.14 -12.53 -1.17
CA VAL A 78 1.93 -11.58 -0.36
C VAL A 78 2.15 -12.19 1.02
N GLY A 79 3.42 -12.40 1.40
CA GLY A 79 3.81 -12.99 2.68
C GLY A 79 5.30 -12.86 2.99
N GLY A 80 5.67 -13.31 4.19
CA GLY A 80 7.05 -13.21 4.70
C GLY A 80 7.38 -11.86 5.34
N PRO A 81 8.65 -11.66 5.76
CA PRO A 81 9.11 -10.40 6.34
C PRO A 81 9.04 -9.25 5.33
N VAL A 82 8.59 -8.08 5.78
CA VAL A 82 8.49 -6.87 4.96
C VAL A 82 9.68 -5.96 5.26
N ASP A 83 10.44 -5.62 4.22
CA ASP A 83 11.50 -4.62 4.27
C ASP A 83 10.97 -3.29 3.72
N VAL A 84 11.30 -2.19 4.40
CA VAL A 84 10.79 -0.85 4.12
C VAL A 84 11.96 0.14 4.03
N ALA A 85 11.99 0.87 2.93
CA ALA A 85 12.90 1.98 2.72
C ALA A 85 12.14 3.27 2.40
N VAL A 86 12.72 4.40 2.76
CA VAL A 86 12.25 5.73 2.40
C VAL A 86 13.31 6.39 1.53
N ILE A 87 12.85 7.08 0.48
CA ILE A 87 13.69 7.94 -0.34
C ILE A 87 13.15 9.36 -0.22
N SER A 88 14.03 10.29 0.20
CA SER A 88 13.68 11.71 0.28
C SER A 88 14.79 12.58 -0.30
N LYS A 89 14.45 13.78 -0.75
CA LYS A 89 15.43 14.73 -1.31
C LYS A 89 16.53 15.12 -0.30
N GLY A 90 16.18 15.23 0.99
CA GLY A 90 17.11 15.63 2.04
C GLY A 90 18.06 14.51 2.47
N ASP A 91 17.53 13.30 2.63
CA ASP A 91 18.26 12.22 3.31
C ASP A 91 18.72 11.11 2.34
N GLY A 92 18.33 11.19 1.06
CA GLY A 92 18.58 10.13 0.09
C GLY A 92 17.79 8.87 0.41
N PHE A 93 18.37 7.71 0.12
CA PHE A 93 17.78 6.39 0.36
C PHE A 93 18.15 5.91 1.77
N ILE A 94 17.15 5.53 2.56
CA ILE A 94 17.32 5.03 3.93
C ILE A 94 16.45 3.78 4.14
N TRP A 95 17.04 2.70 4.67
CA TRP A 95 16.29 1.57 5.19
C TRP A 95 15.68 1.95 6.55
N ILE A 96 14.35 2.00 6.64
CA ILE A 96 13.63 2.22 7.91
C ILE A 96 13.48 0.90 8.67
N LYS A 97 13.23 -0.18 7.92
CA LYS A 97 13.11 -1.53 8.47
C LYS A 97 13.67 -2.52 7.47
N ARG A 98 14.61 -3.33 7.89
CA ARG A 98 15.19 -4.37 7.03
C ARG A 98 15.49 -5.60 7.85
N LYS A 99 15.21 -6.77 7.29
CA LYS A 99 15.67 -8.04 7.83
C LYS A 99 17.19 -8.11 7.72
N HIS A 100 17.85 -7.97 8.86
CA HIS A 100 19.27 -8.30 8.99
C HIS A 100 19.43 -9.82 9.18
N TYR A 101 20.55 -10.36 8.70
CA TYR A 101 20.88 -11.77 8.89
C TYR A 101 20.87 -12.14 10.39
N PHE A 102 21.39 -11.25 11.24
CA PHE A 102 21.24 -11.31 12.70
C PHE A 102 21.27 -9.89 13.30
N LYS A 103 20.78 -9.75 14.53
CA LYS A 103 20.97 -8.52 15.32
C LYS A 103 22.39 -8.52 15.88
N ALA A 104 23.11 -7.40 15.69
CA ALA A 104 24.50 -7.30 16.10
C ALA A 104 24.68 -7.53 17.62
N GLU A 105 23.77 -6.98 18.41
CA GLU A 105 23.72 -7.10 19.87
C GLU A 105 23.62 -8.55 20.38
N LEU A 106 23.02 -9.45 19.58
CA LEU A 106 22.89 -10.87 19.92
C LEU A 106 24.13 -11.69 19.53
N ASN A 107 25.02 -11.12 18.72
CA ASN A 107 26.19 -11.82 18.19
C ASN A 107 27.47 -10.96 18.29
N PRO A 108 27.83 -10.46 19.48
CA PRO A 108 29.00 -9.59 19.65
C PRO A 108 30.31 -10.26 19.22
N GLN A 109 30.42 -11.59 19.38
CA GLN A 109 31.58 -12.37 18.96
C GLN A 109 31.89 -12.27 17.46
N PHE A 110 30.86 -12.09 16.62
CA PHE A 110 31.04 -11.98 15.17
C PHE A 110 31.87 -10.74 14.82
N PHE A 111 31.55 -9.59 15.42
CA PHE A 111 32.27 -8.33 15.17
C PHE A 111 33.65 -8.32 15.82
N ALA A 112 33.79 -8.91 17.01
CA ALA A 112 35.08 -8.98 17.70
C ALA A 112 36.12 -9.79 16.92
N ASN A 113 35.69 -10.86 16.24
CA ASN A 113 36.59 -11.71 15.46
C ASN A 113 36.93 -11.09 14.10
N HIS A 114 35.93 -10.55 13.39
CA HIS A 114 36.16 -9.97 12.06
C HIS A 114 36.90 -8.63 12.08
N HIS A 115 36.74 -7.79 13.11
CA HIS A 115 37.59 -6.59 13.24
C HIS A 115 39.06 -6.94 13.53
N LYS A 116 39.33 -8.09 14.17
CA LYS A 116 40.69 -8.56 14.42
C LYS A 116 41.38 -8.98 13.12
N GLU A 117 40.65 -9.68 12.26
CA GLU A 117 41.13 -10.05 10.92
C GLU A 117 41.40 -8.82 10.04
N GLU A 118 40.55 -7.79 10.08
CA GLU A 118 40.78 -6.53 9.34
C GLU A 118 42.04 -5.80 9.81
N PHE A 119 42.29 -5.73 11.13
CA PHE A 119 43.49 -5.11 11.68
C PHE A 119 44.77 -5.93 11.41
N GLU A 120 44.72 -7.26 11.52
CA GLU A 120 45.88 -8.12 11.21
C GLU A 120 46.21 -8.09 9.71
N ASN A 121 45.20 -8.07 8.82
CA ASN A 121 45.41 -7.97 7.37
C ASN A 121 45.90 -6.57 6.95
N ALA A 122 45.48 -5.49 7.61
CA ALA A 122 46.00 -4.15 7.35
C ALA A 122 47.48 -4.01 7.75
N ASN A 123 47.87 -4.58 8.88
CA ASN A 123 49.26 -4.56 9.34
C ASN A 123 50.21 -5.43 8.49
N GLN A 124 49.71 -6.50 7.87
CA GLN A 124 50.50 -7.33 6.94
C GLN A 124 50.62 -6.72 5.54
N ALA A 125 49.79 -5.74 5.18
CA ALA A 125 49.87 -5.03 3.89
C ALA A 125 50.78 -3.80 3.93
N GLU A 126 51.24 -3.39 5.12
CA GLU A 126 52.18 -2.28 5.35
C GLU A 126 53.65 -2.74 5.55
N GLU A 127 53.92 -4.05 5.51
CA GLU A 127 55.27 -4.66 5.38
C GLU A 127 55.56 -5.12 3.95
#